data_AF-A0AAV4BRG2-F1
#
_entry.id   AF-A0AAV4BRG2-F1
#
_cell.length_a   1.000
_cell.length_b   1.000
_cell.length_c   1.000
_cell.angle_alpha   90.00
_cell.angle_beta   90.00
_cell.angle_gamma   90.00
#
_symmetry.space_group_name_H-M   'P 1'
#
loop_
_entity.id
_entity.type
_entity.pdbx_description
1 polymer ?
#
loop_
_entity_poly.entity_id
_entity_poly.type
_entity_poly.pdbx_seq_one_letter_code
_entity_poly.pdbx_strand_id
1 'polypeptide(L)'
;MTTPIKEWSKLEVRAVVRFLFSKGTKPSEIHKQIAETYGEGAMSRSRVYQWCTWFGEGRTSLGDEPKSGRPKTLTNEENTTRVD
;
A
#
# COMPACT_ATOMS: atom_id res chain seq x y z
N MET A 1 -27.82 4.48 -7.94
CA MET A 1 -26.87 4.68 -6.84
C MET A 1 -26.22 3.35 -6.56
N THR A 2 -24.95 3.17 -6.92
CA THR A 2 -24.22 1.92 -6.68
C THR A 2 -23.96 1.80 -5.20
N THR A 3 -24.42 0.72 -4.58
CA THR A 3 -24.18 0.45 -3.17
C THR A 3 -22.67 0.18 -2.97
N PRO A 4 -21.98 0.89 -2.06
CA PRO A 4 -20.58 0.62 -1.81
C PRO A 4 -20.38 -0.82 -1.32
N ILE A 5 -19.39 -1.51 -1.87
CA ILE A 5 -18.94 -2.82 -1.40
C ILE A 5 -18.54 -2.65 0.08
N LYS A 6 -19.27 -3.32 0.97
CA LYS A 6 -19.17 -3.11 2.42
C LYS A 6 -17.92 -3.75 3.04
N GLU A 7 -17.42 -4.82 2.43
CA GLU A 7 -16.24 -5.56 2.86
C GLU A 7 -15.23 -5.63 1.72
N TRP A 8 -14.06 -5.06 1.91
CA TRP A 8 -12.97 -5.08 0.93
C TRP A 8 -11.63 -5.22 1.63
N SER A 9 -10.67 -5.85 0.94
CA SER A 9 -9.29 -5.94 1.45
C SER A 9 -8.40 -4.87 0.82
N LYS A 10 -7.34 -4.47 1.53
CA LYS A 10 -6.34 -3.54 0.97
C LYS A 10 -5.71 -4.08 -0.33
N LEU A 11 -5.52 -5.40 -0.42
CA LEU A 11 -4.96 -6.05 -1.61
C LEU A 11 -5.90 -5.94 -2.81
N GLU A 12 -7.20 -6.12 -2.58
CA GLU A 12 -8.23 -6.00 -3.61
C GLU A 12 -8.27 -4.58 -4.19
N VAL A 13 -8.36 -3.56 -3.34
CA VAL A 13 -8.37 -2.15 -3.79
C VAL A 13 -7.11 -1.82 -4.58
N ARG A 14 -5.94 -2.31 -4.14
CA ARG A 14 -4.67 -2.13 -4.87
C ARG A 14 -4.65 -2.87 -6.21
N ALA A 15 -5.26 -4.04 -6.30
CA ALA A 15 -5.40 -4.78 -7.56
C ALA A 15 -6.28 -4.00 -8.56
N VAL A 16 -7.37 -3.40 -8.08
CA VAL A 16 -8.24 -2.54 -8.91
C VAL A 16 -7.49 -1.29 -9.37
N VAL A 17 -6.71 -0.65 -8.50
CA VAL A 17 -5.85 0.49 -8.89
C VAL A 17 -4.87 0.06 -9.98
N ARG A 18 -4.20 -1.10 -9.84
CA ARG A 18 -3.27 -1.63 -10.85
C ARG A 18 -3.97 -1.86 -12.18
N PHE A 19 -5.14 -2.49 -12.16
CA PHE A 19 -5.94 -2.75 -13.34
C PHE A 19 -6.35 -1.46 -14.05
N LEU A 20 -6.93 -0.50 -13.31
CA LEU A 20 -7.37 0.78 -13.89
C LEU A 20 -6.19 1.61 -14.42
N PHE A 21 -5.05 1.60 -13.72
CA PHE A 21 -3.83 2.26 -14.18
C PHE A 21 -3.30 1.62 -15.47
N SER A 22 -3.28 0.28 -15.58
CA SER A 22 -2.90 -0.42 -16.81
C SER A 22 -3.82 -0.13 -18.01
N LYS A 23 -5.08 0.25 -17.74
CA LYS A 23 -6.02 0.72 -18.75
C LYS A 23 -5.80 2.18 -19.18
N GLY A 24 -4.82 2.88 -18.61
CA GLY A 24 -4.52 4.29 -18.88
C GLY A 24 -5.43 5.27 -18.13
N THR A 25 -6.13 4.81 -17.09
CA THR A 25 -6.99 5.69 -16.28
C THR A 25 -6.12 6.65 -15.46
N LYS A 26 -6.46 7.94 -15.45
CA LYS A 26 -5.72 8.95 -14.67
C LYS A 26 -5.91 8.72 -13.16
N PRO A 27 -4.89 8.92 -12.31
CA PRO A 27 -4.99 8.69 -10.87
C PRO A 27 -6.14 9.42 -10.17
N SER A 28 -6.53 10.61 -10.64
CA SER A 28 -7.69 11.35 -10.11
C SER A 28 -9.01 10.61 -10.34
N GLU A 29 -9.16 10.00 -11.51
CA GLU A 29 -10.37 9.25 -11.88
C GLU A 29 -10.40 7.89 -11.18
N ILE A 30 -9.23 7.25 -11.02
CA ILE A 30 -9.11 6.04 -10.20
C ILE A 30 -9.60 6.30 -8.78
N HIS A 31 -9.20 7.41 -8.14
CA HIS A 31 -9.67 7.74 -6.80
C HIS A 31 -11.20 7.86 -6.74
N LYS A 32 -11.81 8.54 -7.72
CA LYS A 32 -13.26 8.69 -7.79
C LYS A 32 -13.96 7.33 -7.89
N GLN A 33 -13.49 6.45 -8.77
CA GLN A 33 -14.07 5.11 -8.94
C GLN A 33 -13.90 4.24 -7.68
N ILE A 34 -12.75 4.33 -7.00
CA ILE A 34 -12.54 3.65 -5.72
C ILE A 34 -13.50 4.17 -4.66
N ALA A 35 -13.66 5.49 -4.52
CA ALA A 35 -14.59 6.09 -3.57
C ALA A 35 -16.06 5.71 -3.84
N GLU A 36 -16.46 5.67 -5.10
CA GLU A 36 -17.82 5.26 -5.51
C GLU A 36 -18.08 3.77 -5.28
N THR A 37 -17.09 2.91 -5.48
CA THR A 37 -17.24 1.45 -5.40
C THR A 37 -17.03 0.91 -3.99
N TYR A 38 -16.03 1.41 -3.26
CA TYR A 38 -15.56 0.89 -1.97
C TYR A 38 -15.79 1.86 -0.80
N GLY A 39 -16.23 3.08 -1.09
CA GLY A 39 -16.41 4.16 -0.12
C GLY A 39 -15.18 5.06 0.02
N GLU A 40 -15.39 6.29 0.49
CA GLU A 40 -14.36 7.33 0.64
C GLU A 40 -13.19 6.88 1.55
N GLY A 41 -13.44 5.97 2.49
CA GLY A 41 -12.45 5.42 3.40
C GLY A 41 -11.53 4.35 2.80
N ALA A 42 -11.78 3.91 1.56
CA ALA A 42 -11.09 2.74 1.00
C ALA A 42 -9.61 2.98 0.69
N MET A 43 -9.30 4.10 0.04
CA MET A 43 -7.94 4.52 -0.22
C MET A 43 -7.89 6.02 -0.44
N SER A 44 -7.02 6.71 0.30
CA SER A 44 -6.85 8.15 0.13
C SER A 44 -6.26 8.49 -1.24
N ARG A 45 -6.60 9.67 -1.75
CA ARG A 45 -6.05 10.22 -3.01
C ARG A 45 -4.52 10.11 -3.08
N SER A 46 -3.80 10.49 -2.03
CA SER A 46 -2.33 10.41 -2.01
C SER A 46 -1.81 8.97 -2.16
N ARG A 47 -2.51 7.97 -1.62
CA ARG A 47 -2.13 6.57 -1.79
C ARG A 47 -2.44 6.04 -3.18
N VAL A 48 -3.54 6.44 -3.81
CA VAL A 48 -3.81 6.10 -5.21
C VAL A 48 -2.67 6.58 -6.10
N TYR A 49 -2.20 7.82 -5.93
CA TYR A 49 -1.10 8.37 -6.71
C TYR A 49 0.20 7.60 -6.49
N GLN A 50 0.54 7.31 -5.23
CA GLN A 50 1.73 6.52 -4.91
C GLN A 50 1.69 5.12 -5.55
N TRP A 51 0.55 4.43 -5.50
CA TRP A 51 0.41 3.13 -6.15
C TRP A 51 0.56 3.22 -7.67
N CYS A 52 -0.01 4.26 -8.30
CA CYS A 52 0.18 4.50 -9.73
C CYS A 52 1.66 4.74 -10.08
N THR A 53 2.39 5.51 -9.26
CA THR A 53 3.84 5.70 -9.43
C THR A 53 4.59 4.38 -9.35
N TRP A 54 4.36 3.59 -8.30
CA TRP A 54 5.01 2.28 -8.15
C TRP A 54 4.70 1.32 -9.30
N PHE A 55 3.46 1.30 -9.79
CA PHE A 55 3.11 0.49 -10.96
C PHE A 55 3.77 1.00 -12.24
N GLY A 56 3.93 2.32 -12.40
CA GLY A 56 4.70 2.91 -13.49
C GLY A 56 6.20 2.57 -13.43
N GLU A 57 6.74 2.39 -12.23
CA GLU A 57 8.12 1.93 -11.97
C GLU A 57 8.29 0.40 -12.13
N GLY A 58 7.23 -0.33 -12.50
CA GLY A 58 7.28 -1.77 -12.77
C GLY A 58 7.05 -2.68 -11.56
N ARG A 59 6.61 -2.13 -10.42
CA ARG A 59 6.24 -2.94 -9.25
C ARG A 59 5.07 -3.87 -9.59
N THR A 60 5.19 -5.15 -9.25
CA THR A 60 4.10 -6.15 -9.44
C THR A 60 3.47 -6.59 -8.13
N SER A 61 4.12 -6.37 -6.99
CA SER A 61 3.63 -6.74 -5.66
C SER A 61 2.50 -5.82 -5.19
N LEU A 62 1.41 -6.43 -4.72
CA LEU A 62 0.27 -5.69 -4.14
C LEU A 62 0.37 -5.55 -2.61
N GLY A 63 1.17 -6.42 -1.97
CA GLY A 63 1.45 -6.36 -0.54
C GLY A 63 2.33 -5.19 -0.16
N ASP A 64 2.31 -4.85 1.12
CA ASP A 64 3.37 -4.00 1.69
C ASP A 64 4.69 -4.78 1.63
N GLU A 65 5.78 -4.10 1.32
CA GLU A 65 7.10 -4.70 1.44
C GLU A 65 7.39 -4.97 2.92
N PRO A 66 8.17 -6.01 3.24
CA PRO A 66 8.65 -6.22 4.59
C PRO A 66 9.32 -4.92 5.05
N LYS A 67 8.72 -4.29 6.07
CA LYS A 67 9.34 -3.11 6.68
C LYS A 67 10.70 -3.57 7.16
N SER A 68 11.76 -2.92 6.67
CA SER A 68 13.06 -3.01 7.32
C SER A 68 12.83 -2.54 8.76
N GLY A 69 12.67 -3.50 9.67
CA GLY A 69 12.50 -3.21 11.08
C GLY A 69 13.78 -2.56 11.58
N ARG A 70 13.72 -1.90 12.74
CA ARG A 70 14.94 -1.60 13.48
C ARG A 70 15.70 -2.93 13.62
N PRO A 71 16.98 -3.05 13.19
CA PRO A 71 17.74 -4.24 13.48
C PRO A 71 17.68 -4.44 14.99
N LYS A 72 17.18 -5.60 15.42
CA LYS A 72 17.39 -6.03 16.80
C LYS A 72 18.89 -6.22 16.88
N THR A 73 19.60 -5.23 17.42
CA THR A 73 20.96 -5.43 17.91
C THR A 73 20.88 -6.66 18.80
N LEU A 74 21.38 -7.79 18.29
CA LEU A 74 21.75 -8.92 19.11
C LEU A 74 22.65 -8.33 20.18
N THR A 75 22.15 -8.29 21.41
CA THR A 75 22.99 -8.15 22.59
C THR A 75 23.89 -9.39 22.56
N ASN A 76 25.06 -9.26 21.94
CA ASN A 76 26.10 -10.25 22.09
C ASN A 76 26.48 -10.23 23.57
N GLU A 77 26.52 -11.40 24.19
CA GLU A 77 26.74 -11.60 25.63
C GLU A 77 28.19 -11.24 26.04
N GLU A 78 29.01 -10.79 25.09
CA GLU A 78 30.45 -10.55 25.21
C GLU A 78 30.88 -9.19 25.78
N ASN A 79 29.98 -8.29 26.19
CA ASN A 79 30.39 -6.97 26.72
C ASN A 79 30.12 -6.76 28.22
N THR A 80 30.27 -7.82 29.02
CA THR A 80 30.35 -7.74 30.49
C THR A 80 31.81 -7.76 30.96
N THR A 81 32.66 -6.87 30.43
CA THR A 81 33.93 -6.59 31.10
C THR A 81 33.69 -5.63 32.26
N ARG A 82 33.92 -6.18 33.46
CA ARG A 82 33.99 -5.53 34.78
C ARG A 82 34.50 -4.09 34.71
N VAL A 83 33.79 -3.21 35.41
CA VAL A 83 34.38 -1.99 35.99
C VAL A 83 34.60 -2.34 37.47
N ASP A 84 35.87 -2.45 37.86
CA ASP A 84 36.30 -2.45 39.28
C ASP A 84 35.99 -1.10 39.93
#